data_AF-A0A7X6NWB7-F1
#
_entry.id   AF-A0A7X6NWB7-F1
#
_cell.length_a   1.000
_cell.length_b   1.000
_cell.length_c   1.000
_cell.angle_alpha   90.00
_cell.angle_beta   90.00
_cell.angle_gamma   90.00
#
_symmetry.space_group_name_H-M   'P 1'
#
loop_
_entity.id
_entity.type
_entity.pdbx_description
1 polymer ?
#
loop_
_entity_poly.entity_id
_entity_poly.type
_entity_poly.pdbx_seq_one_letter_code
_entity_poly.pdbx_strand_id
1 'polypeptide(L)'
;MKEASGELNMTAITILAIAAVGAFFYLVIWPGLRNNIERSQQCSSAVCGVCTNGKQTCSYTNKDGKIVTDLECPCKEEIHGPQ
;
A
#
# COMPACT_ATOMS: atom_id res chain seq x y z
N MET A 1 -42.05 -0.42 25.68
CA MET A 1 -41.30 -0.14 24.42
C MET A 1 -40.09 -1.07 24.33
N LYS A 2 -40.28 -2.35 23.99
CA LYS A 2 -39.16 -3.29 23.79
C LYS A 2 -39.55 -4.42 22.83
N GLU A 3 -40.28 -4.09 21.76
CA GLU A 3 -40.81 -5.10 20.82
C GLU A 3 -40.77 -4.62 19.35
N ALA A 4 -39.97 -3.59 19.04
CA ALA A 4 -39.78 -3.11 17.67
C ALA A 4 -38.32 -3.26 17.20
N SER A 5 -37.66 -4.35 17.60
CA SER A 5 -36.38 -4.79 17.04
C SER A 5 -36.48 -6.13 16.30
N GLY A 6 -37.71 -6.59 16.02
CA GLY A 6 -38.01 -7.97 15.65
C GLY A 6 -37.98 -8.31 14.15
N GLU A 7 -37.80 -7.35 13.25
CA GLU A 7 -37.69 -7.59 11.80
C GLU A 7 -36.48 -6.87 11.19
N LEU A 8 -35.39 -6.75 11.95
CA LEU A 8 -34.12 -6.44 11.31
C LEU A 8 -33.72 -7.68 10.51
N ASN A 9 -34.03 -7.66 9.22
CA ASN A 9 -33.82 -8.74 8.27
C ASN A 9 -32.45 -9.39 8.50
N MET A 10 -32.41 -10.70 8.73
CA MET A 10 -31.15 -11.44 8.96
C MET A 10 -30.11 -11.16 7.86
N THR A 11 -30.54 -10.82 6.65
CA THR A 11 -29.64 -10.39 5.56
C THR A 11 -29.00 -9.03 5.82
N ALA A 12 -29.73 -8.07 6.40
CA ALA A 12 -29.20 -6.76 6.78
C ALA A 12 -28.14 -6.88 7.86
N ILE A 13 -28.36 -7.76 8.85
CA ILE A 13 -27.37 -8.06 9.90
C ILE A 13 -26.12 -8.69 9.29
N THR A 14 -26.30 -9.62 8.36
CA THR A 14 -25.18 -10.29 7.67
C THR A 14 -24.34 -9.30 6.85
N ILE A 15 -24.99 -8.40 6.10
CA ILE A 15 -24.28 -7.36 5.34
C ILE A 15 -23.51 -6.43 6.27
N LEU A 16 -24.11 -6.05 7.41
CA LEU A 16 -23.45 -5.21 8.41
C LEU A 16 -22.22 -5.91 9.00
N ALA A 17 -22.31 -7.20 9.28
CA ALA A 17 -21.21 -7.99 9.80
C ALA A 17 -20.04 -8.08 8.79
N ILE A 18 -20.33 -8.34 7.51
CA ILE A 18 -19.29 -8.37 6.46
C ILE A 18 -18.67 -6.98 6.29
N ALA A 19 -19.47 -5.91 6.29
CA ALA A 19 -18.97 -4.54 6.20
C ALA A 19 -18.06 -4.19 7.38
N ALA A 20 -18.42 -4.61 8.60
CA ALA A 20 -17.61 -4.39 9.79
C ALA A 20 -16.27 -5.14 9.72
N VAL A 21 -16.27 -6.40 9.27
CA VAL A 21 -15.03 -7.19 9.09
C VAL A 21 -14.16 -6.60 7.96
N GLY A 22 -14.77 -6.20 6.84
CA GLY A 22 -14.06 -5.56 5.73
C GLY A 22 -13.42 -4.23 6.14
N ALA A 23 -14.12 -3.41 6.91
CA ALA A 23 -13.60 -2.17 7.45
C ALA A 23 -12.43 -2.42 8.42
N PHE A 24 -12.55 -3.41 9.32
CA PHE A 24 -11.46 -3.79 10.22
C PHE A 24 -10.21 -4.25 9.45
N PHE A 25 -10.38 -5.09 8.43
CA PHE A 25 -9.28 -5.54 7.58
C PHE A 25 -8.58 -4.37 6.88
N TYR A 26 -9.35 -3.46 6.30
CA TYR A 26 -8.79 -2.32 5.56
C TYR A 26 -8.11 -1.29 6.48
N LEU A 27 -8.60 -1.10 7.71
CA LEU A 27 -8.02 -0.11 8.62
C LEU A 27 -6.83 -0.67 9.43
N VAL A 28 -6.85 -1.96 9.78
CA VAL A 28 -5.86 -2.54 10.71
C VAL A 28 -4.82 -3.39 9.98
N ILE A 29 -5.25 -4.23 9.04
CA ILE A 29 -4.35 -5.20 8.39
C ILE A 29 -3.69 -4.60 7.14
N TRP A 30 -4.46 -3.88 6.32
CA TRP A 30 -3.98 -3.23 5.10
C TRP A 30 -2.81 -2.23 5.29
N PRO A 31 -2.76 -1.34 6.32
CA PRO A 31 -1.62 -0.41 6.46
C PRO A 31 -0.28 -1.14 6.62
N GLY A 32 -0.26 -2.29 7.29
CA GLY A 32 0.95 -3.11 7.41
C GLY A 32 1.43 -3.67 6.06
N LEU A 33 0.51 -4.05 5.19
CA LEU A 33 0.83 -4.56 3.85
C LEU A 33 1.23 -3.42 2.89
N ARG A 34 0.51 -2.29 2.95
CA ARG A 34 0.72 -1.15 2.05
C ARG A 34 2.12 -0.55 2.22
N ASN A 35 2.64 -0.50 3.44
CA ASN A 35 3.97 0.06 3.72
C ASN A 35 5.10 -0.72 3.03
N ASN A 36 4.93 -2.04 2.85
CA ASN A 36 5.89 -2.89 2.16
C ASN A 36 5.80 -2.73 0.63
N ILE A 37 4.57 -2.66 0.11
CA ILE A 37 4.32 -2.49 -1.33
C ILE A 37 4.73 -1.08 -1.80
N GLU A 38 4.42 -0.04 -1.02
CA GLU A 38 4.76 1.34 -1.35
C GLU A 38 6.27 1.53 -1.47
N ARG A 39 7.08 0.94 -0.58
CA ARG A 39 8.55 0.98 -0.71
C ARG A 39 9.03 0.33 -1.99
N SER A 40 8.47 -0.84 -2.34
CA SER A 40 8.83 -1.54 -3.59
C SER A 40 8.40 -0.76 -4.84
N GLN A 41 7.22 -0.13 -4.81
CA GLN A 41 6.68 0.67 -5.92
C GLN A 41 7.43 2.00 -6.06
N GLN A 42 7.81 2.64 -4.95
CA GLN A 42 8.65 3.83 -4.94
C GLN A 42 10.00 3.54 -5.61
N CYS A 43 10.62 2.40 -5.29
CA CYS A 43 11.83 1.96 -5.98
C CYS A 43 11.61 1.60 -7.46
N SER A 44 10.42 1.13 -7.83
CA SER A 44 10.11 0.81 -9.24
C SER A 44 9.90 2.04 -10.11
N SER A 45 9.50 3.18 -9.53
CA SER A 45 9.20 4.43 -10.24
C SER A 45 10.23 5.53 -9.98
N ALA A 46 11.25 5.28 -9.16
CA ALA A 46 12.31 6.22 -8.87
C ALA A 46 13.44 6.13 -9.92
N VAL A 47 14.08 7.26 -10.17
CA VAL A 47 15.30 7.30 -10.98
C VAL A 47 16.47 6.99 -10.06
N CYS A 48 17.11 5.84 -10.27
CA CYS A 48 18.18 5.35 -9.41
C CYS A 48 19.56 5.65 -10.01
N GLY A 49 20.52 5.94 -9.12
CA GLY A 49 21.92 6.10 -9.48
C GLY A 49 22.68 4.77 -9.56
N VAL A 50 23.99 4.83 -9.38
CA VAL A 50 24.88 3.66 -9.52
C VAL A 50 24.69 2.69 -8.36
N CYS A 51 24.51 1.41 -8.68
CA CYS A 51 24.48 0.32 -7.70
C CYS A 51 25.85 0.16 -7.03
N THR A 52 25.89 0.23 -5.69
CA THR A 52 27.10 0.01 -4.89
C THR A 52 26.78 -0.97 -3.76
N ASN A 53 27.48 -2.10 -3.70
CA ASN A 53 27.26 -3.15 -2.67
C ASN A 53 25.79 -3.64 -2.56
N GLY A 54 25.09 -3.76 -3.70
CA GLY A 54 23.70 -4.27 -3.72
C GLY A 54 22.64 -3.26 -3.29
N LYS A 55 23.02 -2.00 -3.04
CA LYS A 55 22.12 -0.88 -2.76
C LYS A 55 22.36 0.28 -3.73
N GLN A 56 21.32 1.06 -3.97
CA GLN A 56 21.39 2.28 -4.77
C GLN A 56 20.54 3.38 -4.14
N THR A 57 21.02 4.62 -4.27
CA THR A 57 20.28 5.81 -3.88
C THR A 57 19.39 6.23 -5.05
N CYS A 58 18.09 6.31 -4.81
CA CYS A 58 17.11 6.67 -5.81
C CYS A 58 16.44 8.00 -5.50
N SER A 59 16.14 8.75 -6.56
CA SER A 59 15.45 10.02 -6.49
C SER A 59 14.08 9.92 -7.14
N TYR A 60 13.05 10.40 -6.47
CA TYR A 60 11.71 10.49 -7.05
C TYR A 60 11.02 11.78 -6.65
N THR A 61 10.15 12.28 -7.53
CA THR A 61 9.34 13.47 -7.26
C THR A 61 8.03 13.03 -6.61
N ASN A 62 7.80 13.46 -5.38
CA ASN A 62 6.53 13.24 -4.69
C ASN A 62 5.38 14.03 -5.33
N LYS A 63 4.14 13.69 -4.98
CA LYS A 63 2.92 14.38 -5.48
C LYS A 63 2.89 15.87 -5.16
N ASP A 64 3.65 16.31 -4.17
CA ASP A 64 3.85 17.70 -3.77
C ASP A 64 4.92 18.45 -4.59
N GLY A 65 5.49 17.81 -5.63
CA GLY A 65 6.56 18.38 -6.46
C GLY A 65 7.95 18.38 -5.80
N LYS A 66 8.09 17.77 -4.62
CA LYS A 66 9.37 17.66 -3.90
C LYS A 66 10.19 16.47 -4.40
N ILE A 67 11.44 16.72 -4.75
CA ILE A 67 12.42 15.68 -5.08
C ILE A 67 12.92 15.09 -3.76
N VAL A 68 12.73 13.79 -3.56
CA VAL A 68 13.27 13.04 -2.43
C VAL A 68 14.42 12.18 -2.93
N THR A 69 15.60 12.36 -2.34
CA THR A 69 16.87 11.76 -2.76
C THR A 69 17.40 10.68 -1.81
N ASP A 70 16.76 10.45 -0.66
CA ASP A 70 17.24 9.53 0.38
C ASP A 70 16.52 8.16 0.36
N LEU A 71 16.03 7.74 -0.82
CA LEU A 71 15.42 6.44 -0.97
C LEU A 71 16.51 5.38 -1.24
N GLU A 72 16.88 4.64 -0.20
CA GLU A 72 17.68 3.42 -0.36
C GLU A 72 16.83 2.31 -0.97
N CYS A 73 17.11 1.95 -2.21
CA CYS A 73 16.51 0.81 -2.88
C CYS A 73 17.52 -0.33 -3.03
N PRO A 74 17.07 -1.60 -3.00
CA PRO A 74 17.89 -2.67 -3.49
C PRO A 74 18.26 -2.38 -4.94
N CYS A 75 19.45 -2.79 -5.36
CA CYS A 75 19.77 -2.74 -6.78
C CYS A 75 18.73 -3.56 -7.53
N LYS A 76 18.06 -2.92 -8.48
CA LYS A 76 17.18 -3.63 -9.39
C LYS A 76 18.11 -4.46 -10.27
N GLU A 77 18.03 -5.79 -10.17
CA GLU A 77 18.52 -6.63 -11.26
C GLU A 77 17.72 -6.22 -12.49
N GLU A 78 18.36 -5.44 -13.37
CA GLU A 78 17.78 -5.02 -14.62
C GLU A 78 17.58 -6.28 -15.47
N ILE A 79 16.38 -6.88 -15.40
CA ILE A 79 15.80 -7.47 -16.60
C ILE A 79 15.60 -6.29 -17.55
N HIS A 80 16.65 -6.09 -18.35
CA HIS A 80 16.73 -5.33 -19.58
C HIS A 80 15.33 -4.98 -20.12
N GLY A 81 14.85 -3.77 -19.81
CA GLY A 81 13.80 -3.15 -20.62
C GLY A 81 14.43 -2.82 -21.97
N PRO A 82 13.83 -3.22 -23.10
CA PRO A 82 14.45 -3.06 -24.40
C PRO A 82 14.59 -1.56 -24.72
N GLN A 83 15.77 -1.25 -25.26
CA GLN A 83 16.08 -0.03 -26.01
C GLN A 83 15.02 0.23 -27.09
#